data_AF-A0A7Y2JA71-F1
#
_entry.id   AF-A0A7Y2JA71-F1
#
_cell.length_a   1.000
_cell.length_b   1.000
_cell.length_c   1.000
_cell.angle_alpha   90.00
_cell.angle_beta   90.00
_cell.angle_gamma   90.00
#
_symmetry.space_group_name_H-M   'P 1'
#
loop_
_entity.id
_entity.type
_entity.pdbx_description
1 polymer ?
#
loop_
_entity_poly.entity_id
_entity_poly.type
_entity_poly.pdbx_seq_one_letter_code
_entity_poly.pdbx_strand_id
1 'polypeptide(L)'
;FLRSDPQFYAKTPEELLMKARDMAKRADEQLPRFFKTLPRKPYGVAAVPDAIAPKYTGGRYVPPSSSTDPGYYWVNTYDLPSRTLYTLPSLTVHEAVPGHHLQGALNSELGDSIPQFRKNLYLSAYGEGWGLYTEFLADEMGMYTTPYEHFGKLTYEMWRACRLVVDTGIHAKGWTREQVVDFMAGNTALSLHEVNTETDRYISWPGQALSYKIGELKIRELRERAKKELGSDFDIREFHEIILEQGTVTLPILEQRILAYIERVKNG
;
A
#
# COMPACT_ATOMS: atom_id res chain seq x y z
N PHE A 1 -0.57 -10.11 24.94
CA PHE A 1 -1.29 -8.83 25.04
C PHE A 1 -1.86 -8.41 23.70
N LEU A 2 -1.08 -7.86 22.74
CA LEU A 2 -1.64 -7.33 21.48
C LEU A 2 -2.44 -8.34 20.63
N ARG A 3 -2.03 -9.62 20.62
CA ARG A 3 -2.72 -10.71 19.90
C ARG A 3 -3.99 -11.24 20.58
N SER A 4 -4.29 -10.80 21.80
CA SER A 4 -5.29 -11.46 22.66
C SER A 4 -6.22 -10.50 23.37
N ASP A 5 -5.84 -9.23 23.50
CA ASP A 5 -6.65 -8.24 24.20
C ASP A 5 -7.83 -7.80 23.32
N PRO A 6 -9.09 -7.91 23.80
CA PRO A 6 -10.28 -7.58 23.03
C PRO A 6 -10.35 -6.13 22.51
N GLN A 7 -9.58 -5.19 23.09
CA GLN A 7 -9.59 -3.80 22.64
C GLN A 7 -9.07 -3.60 21.21
N PHE A 8 -8.28 -4.56 20.70
CA PHE A 8 -7.66 -4.48 19.37
C PHE A 8 -8.50 -5.09 18.26
N TYR A 9 -9.74 -5.51 18.55
CA TYR A 9 -10.60 -6.21 17.60
C TYR A 9 -11.98 -5.55 17.56
N ALA A 10 -12.55 -5.46 16.36
CA ALA A 10 -13.94 -5.08 16.21
C ALA A 10 -14.83 -6.21 16.75
N LYS A 11 -15.94 -5.85 17.40
CA LYS A 11 -16.92 -6.80 17.92
C LYS A 11 -17.87 -7.28 16.84
N THR A 12 -18.05 -6.49 15.79
CA THR A 12 -18.95 -6.78 14.67
C THR A 12 -18.34 -6.39 13.33
N PRO A 13 -18.80 -7.00 12.22
CA PRO A 13 -18.43 -6.56 10.86
C PRO A 13 -18.69 -5.07 10.63
N GLU A 14 -19.83 -4.55 11.08
CA GLU A 14 -20.20 -3.15 10.91
C GLU A 14 -19.25 -2.22 11.68
N GLU A 15 -18.83 -2.60 12.88
CA GLU A 15 -17.84 -1.83 13.64
C GLU A 15 -16.50 -1.72 12.90
N LEU A 16 -16.02 -2.82 12.30
CA LEU A 16 -14.79 -2.80 11.50
C LEU A 16 -14.93 -1.86 10.29
N LEU A 17 -16.06 -1.95 9.57
CA LEU A 17 -16.34 -1.09 8.43
C LEU A 17 -16.47 0.39 8.82
N MET A 18 -17.13 0.70 9.93
CA MET A 18 -17.23 2.08 10.44
C MET A 18 -15.85 2.66 10.75
N LYS A 19 -14.96 1.89 11.40
CA LYS A 19 -13.58 2.32 11.67
C LYS A 19 -12.78 2.52 10.38
N ALA A 20 -12.92 1.63 9.40
CA ALA A 20 -12.25 1.78 8.11
C ALA A 20 -12.76 3.00 7.32
N ARG A 21 -14.07 3.27 7.36
CA ARG A 21 -14.70 4.46 6.74
C ARG A 21 -14.24 5.75 7.40
N ASP A 22 -14.16 5.79 8.72
CA ASP A 22 -13.61 6.93 9.47
C ASP A 22 -12.17 7.21 9.05
N MET A 23 -11.31 6.18 9.09
CA MET A 23 -9.91 6.31 8.68
C MET A 23 -9.76 6.77 7.23
N ALA A 24 -10.57 6.22 6.30
CA ALA A 24 -10.59 6.64 4.91
C ALA A 24 -10.93 8.13 4.78
N LYS A 25 -11.92 8.61 5.56
CA LYS A 25 -12.31 10.01 5.52
C LYS A 25 -11.26 10.96 6.10
N ARG A 26 -10.57 10.55 7.17
CA ARG A 26 -9.41 11.30 7.70
C ARG A 26 -8.28 11.38 6.67
N ALA A 27 -8.04 10.30 5.92
CA ALA A 27 -7.04 10.29 4.85
C ALA A 27 -7.40 11.24 3.71
N ASP A 28 -8.69 11.31 3.30
CA ASP A 28 -9.17 12.26 2.29
C ASP A 28 -8.83 13.71 2.66
N GLU A 29 -9.00 14.08 3.93
CA GLU A 29 -8.74 15.44 4.44
C GLU A 29 -7.28 15.87 4.22
N GLN A 30 -6.36 14.90 4.27
CA GLN A 30 -4.93 15.18 4.15
C GLN A 30 -4.49 15.39 2.71
N LEU A 31 -5.23 14.89 1.73
CA LEU A 31 -4.77 14.86 0.33
C LEU A 31 -4.32 16.21 -0.23
N PRO A 32 -5.04 17.33 -0.04
CA PRO A 32 -4.60 18.63 -0.56
C PRO A 32 -3.24 19.11 -0.03
N ARG A 33 -2.80 18.62 1.14
CA ARG A 33 -1.49 18.95 1.73
C ARG A 33 -0.34 18.23 1.03
N PHE A 34 -0.61 17.05 0.46
CA PHE A 34 0.43 16.16 -0.08
C PHE A 34 0.36 15.94 -1.59
N PHE A 35 -0.73 16.34 -2.26
CA PHE A 35 -0.92 16.06 -3.69
C PHE A 35 -1.35 17.33 -4.45
N LYS A 36 -0.85 17.49 -5.69
CA LYS A 36 -1.28 18.57 -6.59
C LYS A 36 -2.56 18.18 -7.31
N THR A 37 -2.54 17.03 -7.97
CA THR A 37 -3.69 16.50 -8.71
C THR A 37 -4.42 15.46 -7.86
N LEU A 38 -5.74 15.63 -7.71
CA LEU A 38 -6.62 14.66 -7.03
C LEU A 38 -7.53 13.97 -8.05
N PRO A 39 -7.80 12.66 -7.89
CA PRO A 39 -8.71 11.95 -8.77
C PRO A 39 -10.14 12.48 -8.63
N ARG A 40 -10.90 12.46 -9.73
CA ARG A 40 -12.34 12.79 -9.74
C ARG A 40 -13.19 11.56 -9.44
N LYS A 41 -12.74 10.37 -9.85
CA LYS A 41 -13.40 9.10 -9.59
C LYS A 41 -13.43 8.84 -8.07
N PRO A 42 -14.59 8.73 -7.42
CA PRO A 42 -14.65 8.44 -5.98
C PRO A 42 -14.38 6.96 -5.67
N TYR A 43 -14.20 6.68 -4.38
CA TYR A 43 -14.20 5.33 -3.82
C TYR A 43 -15.17 5.18 -2.65
N GLY A 44 -15.59 3.94 -2.40
CA GLY A 44 -16.30 3.55 -1.19
C GLY A 44 -15.50 2.55 -0.35
N VAL A 45 -15.98 2.30 0.88
CA VAL A 45 -15.47 1.23 1.74
C VAL A 45 -16.57 0.18 1.94
N ALA A 46 -16.28 -1.05 1.56
CA ALA A 46 -17.25 -2.15 1.57
C ALA A 46 -16.64 -3.44 2.13
N ALA A 47 -17.49 -4.38 2.55
CA ALA A 47 -17.02 -5.71 2.94
C ALA A 47 -16.57 -6.50 1.70
N VAL A 48 -15.58 -7.37 1.89
CA VAL A 48 -15.31 -8.45 0.94
C VAL A 48 -16.55 -9.35 0.84
N PRO A 49 -17.01 -9.76 -0.35
CA PRO A 49 -18.15 -10.67 -0.48
C PRO A 49 -17.94 -12.00 0.27
N ASP A 50 -18.97 -12.45 1.00
CA ASP A 50 -18.92 -13.64 1.86
C ASP A 50 -18.40 -14.91 1.15
N ALA A 51 -18.74 -15.06 -0.13
CA ALA A 51 -18.34 -16.21 -0.94
C ALA A 51 -16.82 -16.35 -1.10
N ILE A 52 -16.06 -15.25 -1.00
CA ILE A 52 -14.60 -15.26 -1.16
C ILE A 52 -13.86 -14.89 0.12
N ALA A 53 -14.54 -14.27 1.09
CA ALA A 53 -13.96 -13.73 2.32
C ALA A 53 -13.06 -14.72 3.11
N PRO A 54 -13.39 -16.02 3.26
CA PRO A 54 -12.54 -16.98 3.98
C PRO A 54 -11.17 -17.23 3.36
N LYS A 55 -10.99 -16.93 2.07
CA LYS A 55 -9.73 -17.09 1.33
C LYS A 55 -9.13 -15.74 0.90
N TYR A 56 -9.75 -14.65 1.31
CA TYR A 56 -9.35 -13.31 0.93
C TYR A 56 -8.37 -12.72 1.96
N THR A 57 -7.52 -11.80 1.51
CA THR A 57 -6.61 -11.04 2.38
C THR A 57 -7.39 -10.11 3.34
N GLY A 58 -6.69 -9.42 4.24
CA GLY A 58 -7.33 -8.47 5.18
C GLY A 58 -8.09 -7.32 4.49
N GLY A 59 -7.69 -6.96 3.28
CA GLY A 59 -8.40 -6.02 2.41
C GLY A 59 -7.76 -5.97 1.03
N ARG A 60 -8.40 -5.23 0.12
CA ARG A 60 -7.86 -4.90 -1.21
C ARG A 60 -8.62 -3.73 -1.84
N TYR A 61 -7.94 -2.92 -2.65
CA TYR A 61 -8.56 -2.03 -3.61
C TYR A 61 -9.12 -2.77 -4.84
N VAL A 62 -10.37 -2.45 -5.19
CA VAL A 62 -11.03 -2.92 -6.39
C VAL A 62 -11.29 -1.73 -7.30
N PRO A 63 -10.70 -1.69 -8.51
CA PRO A 63 -10.97 -0.63 -9.47
C PRO A 63 -12.44 -0.72 -9.96
N PRO A 64 -12.99 0.40 -10.44
CA PRO A 64 -14.36 0.42 -10.95
C PRO A 64 -14.54 -0.54 -12.14
N SER A 65 -15.65 -1.28 -12.16
CA SER A 65 -16.03 -2.19 -13.27
C SER A 65 -16.60 -1.46 -14.48
N SER A 66 -17.08 -0.23 -14.31
CA SER A 66 -17.66 0.59 -15.37
C SER A 66 -17.41 2.09 -15.11
N SER A 67 -17.75 2.93 -16.08
CA SER A 67 -17.61 4.39 -15.94
C SER A 67 -18.51 4.99 -14.86
N THR A 68 -19.61 4.34 -14.50
CA THR A 68 -20.56 4.79 -13.46
C THR A 68 -20.23 4.25 -12.06
N ASP A 69 -19.39 3.22 -11.96
CA ASP A 69 -19.03 2.63 -10.67
C ASP A 69 -17.91 3.44 -9.99
N PRO A 70 -17.89 3.49 -8.64
CA PRO A 70 -16.74 3.93 -7.87
C PRO A 70 -15.69 2.81 -7.78
N GLY A 71 -14.49 3.16 -7.33
CA GLY A 71 -13.57 2.15 -6.77
C GLY A 71 -14.05 1.69 -5.38
N TYR A 72 -13.55 0.56 -4.90
CA TYR A 72 -13.84 0.12 -3.53
C TYR A 72 -12.57 -0.27 -2.78
N TYR A 73 -12.41 0.27 -1.58
CA TYR A 73 -11.57 -0.34 -0.55
C TYR A 73 -12.39 -1.44 0.11
N TRP A 74 -12.10 -2.70 -0.24
CA TRP A 74 -12.68 -3.85 0.43
C TRP A 74 -11.94 -4.16 1.72
N VAL A 75 -12.71 -4.32 2.79
CA VAL A 75 -12.24 -4.73 4.12
C VAL A 75 -12.80 -6.10 4.42
N ASN A 76 -11.94 -7.04 4.80
CA ASN A 76 -12.39 -8.39 5.08
C ASN A 76 -12.95 -8.51 6.49
N THR A 77 -14.27 -8.65 6.59
CA THR A 77 -15.01 -8.80 7.85
C THR A 77 -15.11 -10.25 8.32
N TYR A 78 -14.58 -11.21 7.58
CA TYR A 78 -14.48 -12.61 8.01
C TYR A 78 -13.35 -12.78 9.03
N ASP A 79 -13.61 -13.59 10.05
CA ASP A 79 -12.69 -13.91 11.15
C ASP A 79 -12.13 -12.64 11.84
N LEU A 80 -13.01 -11.87 12.49
CA LEU A 80 -12.65 -10.61 13.18
C LEU A 80 -11.48 -10.73 14.17
N PRO A 81 -11.28 -11.85 14.91
CA PRO A 81 -10.08 -12.05 15.73
C PRO A 81 -8.75 -12.06 14.94
N SER A 82 -8.80 -12.20 13.62
CA SER A 82 -7.65 -12.03 12.71
C SER A 82 -7.59 -10.64 12.06
N ARG A 83 -8.41 -9.67 12.50
CA ARG A 83 -8.51 -8.31 11.95
C ARG A 83 -8.17 -7.26 13.00
N THR A 84 -6.87 -7.11 13.25
CA THR A 84 -6.38 -6.17 14.26
C THR A 84 -6.63 -4.72 13.85
N LEU A 85 -7.28 -3.95 14.73
CA LEU A 85 -7.60 -2.54 14.50
C LEU A 85 -6.35 -1.67 14.39
N TYR A 86 -5.28 -2.02 15.09
CA TYR A 86 -4.05 -1.24 15.08
C TYR A 86 -3.28 -1.29 13.74
N THR A 87 -3.54 -2.26 12.87
CA THR A 87 -2.99 -2.31 11.50
C THR A 87 -3.90 -1.65 10.46
N LEU A 88 -5.13 -1.34 10.84
CA LEU A 88 -6.15 -0.81 9.92
C LEU A 88 -5.78 0.55 9.30
N PRO A 89 -5.09 1.48 9.99
CA PRO A 89 -4.66 2.73 9.34
C PRO A 89 -3.72 2.48 8.16
N SER A 90 -2.71 1.60 8.33
CA SER A 90 -1.76 1.25 7.26
C SER A 90 -2.47 0.59 6.08
N LEU A 91 -3.35 -0.38 6.34
CA LEU A 91 -4.16 -1.01 5.30
C LEU A 91 -5.03 0.02 4.56
N THR A 92 -5.65 0.95 5.29
CA THR A 92 -6.54 1.95 4.71
C THR A 92 -5.80 2.87 3.75
N VAL A 93 -4.65 3.42 4.15
CA VAL A 93 -3.89 4.32 3.26
C VAL A 93 -3.26 3.58 2.08
N HIS A 94 -2.94 2.30 2.24
CA HIS A 94 -2.41 1.44 1.18
C HIS A 94 -3.46 1.17 0.09
N GLU A 95 -4.67 0.79 0.49
CA GLU A 95 -5.71 0.37 -0.46
C GLU A 95 -6.53 1.55 -0.98
N ALA A 96 -6.86 2.51 -0.13
CA ALA A 96 -7.64 3.68 -0.51
C ALA A 96 -6.73 4.83 -0.94
N VAL A 97 -6.77 5.93 -0.17
CA VAL A 97 -5.97 7.12 -0.43
C VAL A 97 -4.93 7.32 0.67
N PRO A 98 -3.69 7.71 0.32
CA PRO A 98 -3.24 8.06 -1.02
C PRO A 98 -2.71 6.87 -1.85
N GLY A 99 -2.93 5.63 -1.43
CA GLY A 99 -2.42 4.43 -2.08
C GLY A 99 -3.12 4.04 -3.39
N HIS A 100 -3.59 2.81 -3.48
CA HIS A 100 -4.03 2.19 -4.74
C HIS A 100 -5.21 2.90 -5.40
N HIS A 101 -6.19 3.40 -4.64
CA HIS A 101 -7.28 4.16 -5.25
C HIS A 101 -6.77 5.41 -5.96
N LEU A 102 -5.97 6.22 -5.27
CA LEU A 102 -5.45 7.47 -5.83
C LEU A 102 -4.58 7.18 -7.06
N GLN A 103 -3.64 6.24 -6.96
CA GLN A 103 -2.76 5.86 -8.06
C GLN A 103 -3.52 5.31 -9.27
N GLY A 104 -4.46 4.39 -9.04
CA GLY A 104 -5.24 3.77 -10.10
C GLY A 104 -6.21 4.74 -10.77
N ALA A 105 -6.89 5.57 -9.97
CA ALA A 105 -7.84 6.56 -10.48
C ALA A 105 -7.13 7.61 -11.34
N LEU A 106 -6.02 8.20 -10.86
CA LEU A 106 -5.24 9.16 -11.65
C LEU A 106 -4.76 8.55 -12.97
N ASN A 107 -4.21 7.33 -12.94
CA ASN A 107 -3.78 6.63 -14.15
C ASN A 107 -4.93 6.42 -15.16
N SER A 108 -6.14 6.11 -14.68
CA SER A 108 -7.32 5.96 -15.53
C SER A 108 -7.82 7.28 -16.13
N GLU A 109 -7.56 8.39 -15.45
CA GLU A 109 -8.00 9.73 -15.83
C GLU A 109 -7.04 10.46 -16.78
N LEU A 110 -5.86 9.90 -17.06
CA LEU A 110 -4.87 10.47 -17.98
C LEU A 110 -5.37 10.62 -19.43
N GLY A 111 -6.50 10.03 -19.80
CA GLY A 111 -7.07 10.14 -21.15
C GLY A 111 -6.07 9.70 -22.21
N ASP A 112 -6.02 10.40 -23.34
CA ASP A 112 -5.13 10.04 -24.47
C ASP A 112 -3.70 10.59 -24.33
N SER A 113 -3.34 11.16 -23.16
CA SER A 113 -1.98 11.60 -22.89
C SER A 113 -0.97 10.45 -22.79
N ILE A 114 -1.45 9.21 -22.56
CA ILE A 114 -0.64 7.99 -22.58
C ILE A 114 -1.27 6.89 -23.44
N PRO A 115 -0.46 6.02 -24.08
CA PRO A 115 -0.97 4.88 -24.83
C PRO A 115 -1.84 3.93 -24.00
N GLN A 116 -2.88 3.37 -24.61
CA GLN A 116 -3.84 2.50 -23.91
C GLN A 116 -3.20 1.28 -23.23
N PHE A 117 -2.15 0.71 -23.83
CA PHE A 117 -1.46 -0.43 -23.22
C PHE A 117 -0.80 -0.06 -21.89
N ARG A 118 -0.30 1.19 -21.74
CA ARG A 118 0.29 1.67 -20.48
C ARG A 118 -0.77 1.91 -19.41
N LYS A 119 -1.95 2.42 -19.80
CA LYS A 119 -3.09 2.56 -18.87
C LYS A 119 -3.48 1.21 -18.26
N ASN A 120 -3.45 0.15 -19.08
CA ASN A 120 -3.83 -1.20 -18.68
C ASN A 120 -2.67 -2.03 -18.10
N LEU A 121 -1.45 -1.50 -18.06
CA LEU A 121 -0.28 -2.21 -17.56
C LEU A 121 -0.14 -2.00 -16.04
N TYR A 122 -0.03 -3.11 -15.31
CA TYR A 122 0.35 -3.10 -13.90
C TYR A 122 1.77 -3.62 -13.72
N LEU A 123 2.66 -2.76 -13.23
CA LEU A 123 4.01 -3.13 -12.83
C LEU A 123 4.04 -3.20 -11.30
N SER A 124 4.10 -4.42 -10.76
CA SER A 124 3.99 -4.69 -9.32
C SER A 124 4.95 -3.82 -8.49
N ALA A 125 6.20 -3.65 -8.92
CA ALA A 125 7.18 -2.86 -8.16
C ALA A 125 6.84 -1.36 -8.11
N TYR A 126 6.14 -0.83 -9.12
CA TYR A 126 5.64 0.54 -9.10
C TYR A 126 4.40 0.65 -8.22
N GLY A 127 3.38 -0.19 -8.47
CA GLY A 127 2.09 -0.13 -7.78
C GLY A 127 2.17 -0.49 -6.30
N GLU A 128 2.77 -1.64 -5.97
CA GLU A 128 2.95 -2.08 -4.58
C GLU A 128 3.99 -1.24 -3.85
N GLY A 129 5.01 -0.77 -4.57
CA GLY A 129 6.00 0.17 -4.04
C GLY A 129 5.37 1.50 -3.63
N TRP A 130 4.46 2.03 -4.45
CA TRP A 130 3.65 3.19 -4.11
C TRP A 130 2.77 2.92 -2.89
N GLY A 131 2.03 1.81 -2.87
CA GLY A 131 1.18 1.42 -1.73
C GLY A 131 1.96 1.43 -0.41
N LEU A 132 3.12 0.77 -0.34
CA LEU A 132 3.96 0.80 0.85
C LEU A 132 4.56 2.17 1.17
N TYR A 133 4.93 2.93 0.15
CA TYR A 133 5.40 4.30 0.36
C TYR A 133 4.32 5.15 1.04
N THR A 134 3.04 4.94 0.71
CA THR A 134 1.95 5.66 1.37
C THR A 134 1.74 5.25 2.83
N GLU A 135 2.02 3.99 3.19
CA GLU A 135 2.03 3.56 4.60
C GLU A 135 3.13 4.27 5.41
N PHE A 136 4.28 4.53 4.79
CA PHE A 136 5.34 5.36 5.37
C PHE A 136 4.91 6.84 5.47
N LEU A 137 4.36 7.41 4.39
CA LEU A 137 3.87 8.79 4.33
C LEU A 137 2.75 9.08 5.35
N ALA A 138 1.92 8.07 5.65
CA ALA A 138 0.80 8.20 6.58
C ALA A 138 1.18 8.74 7.96
N ASP A 139 2.44 8.57 8.37
CA ASP A 139 2.97 9.13 9.60
C ASP A 139 2.99 10.66 9.57
N GLU A 140 3.48 11.23 8.46
CA GLU A 140 3.49 12.67 8.20
C GLU A 140 2.08 13.21 7.98
N MET A 141 1.15 12.37 7.52
CA MET A 141 -0.27 12.69 7.38
C MET A 141 -1.04 12.63 8.72
N GLY A 142 -0.41 12.19 9.82
CA GLY A 142 -1.05 12.07 11.13
C GLY A 142 -2.07 10.92 11.23
N MET A 143 -1.92 9.89 10.39
CA MET A 143 -2.88 8.77 10.34
C MET A 143 -2.71 7.78 11.49
N TYR A 144 -1.50 7.67 12.04
CA TYR A 144 -1.21 6.87 13.23
C TYR A 144 -1.35 7.77 14.46
N THR A 145 -2.40 7.53 15.24
CA THR A 145 -2.81 8.41 16.35
C THR A 145 -2.56 7.80 17.73
N THR A 146 -2.18 6.52 17.78
CA THR A 146 -1.85 5.82 19.02
C THR A 146 -0.53 5.05 18.90
N PRO A 147 0.18 4.77 20.02
CA PRO A 147 1.36 3.91 20.00
C PRO A 147 1.10 2.53 19.40
N TYR A 148 -0.13 2.01 19.55
CA TYR A 148 -0.53 0.73 18.96
C TYR A 148 -0.62 0.82 17.44
N GLU A 149 -1.15 1.92 16.89
CA GLU A 149 -1.19 2.14 15.44
C GLU A 149 0.22 2.32 14.85
N HIS A 150 1.14 3.01 15.56
CA HIS A 150 2.55 3.02 15.16
C HIS A 150 3.18 1.63 15.19
N PHE A 151 2.85 0.81 16.20
CA PHE A 151 3.27 -0.59 16.21
C PHE A 151 2.65 -1.40 15.05
N GLY A 152 1.41 -1.11 14.66
CA GLY A 152 0.74 -1.70 13.51
C GLY A 152 1.44 -1.36 12.19
N LYS A 153 1.82 -0.10 12.00
CA LYS A 153 2.70 0.33 10.89
C LYS A 153 3.96 -0.51 10.82
N LEU A 154 4.69 -0.62 11.94
CA LEU A 154 5.93 -1.40 12.00
C LEU A 154 5.69 -2.90 11.76
N THR A 155 4.54 -3.43 12.19
CA THR A 155 4.14 -4.82 11.90
C THR A 155 4.00 -5.05 10.40
N TYR A 156 3.30 -4.15 9.70
CA TYR A 156 3.13 -4.23 8.24
C TYR A 156 4.44 -4.04 7.49
N GLU A 157 5.28 -3.11 7.93
CA GLU A 157 6.60 -2.88 7.36
C GLU A 157 7.51 -4.10 7.54
N MET A 158 7.54 -4.69 8.74
CA MET A 158 8.32 -5.88 9.04
C MET A 158 7.86 -7.08 8.20
N TRP A 159 6.55 -7.28 8.07
CA TRP A 159 6.01 -8.32 7.18
C TRP A 159 6.53 -8.15 5.74
N ARG A 160 6.53 -6.93 5.20
CA ARG A 160 6.98 -6.66 3.83
C ARG A 160 8.49 -6.74 3.68
N ALA A 161 9.26 -6.50 4.74
CA ALA A 161 10.68 -6.83 4.78
C ALA A 161 10.92 -8.34 4.79
N CYS A 162 10.16 -9.11 5.59
CA CYS A 162 10.26 -10.57 5.63
C CYS A 162 9.97 -11.21 4.26
N ARG A 163 9.10 -10.61 3.44
CA ARG A 163 8.85 -11.03 2.05
C ARG A 163 10.13 -11.10 1.20
N LEU A 164 11.08 -10.19 1.38
CA LEU A 164 12.37 -10.23 0.69
C LEU A 164 13.17 -11.49 1.05
N VAL A 165 13.13 -11.88 2.32
CA VAL A 165 13.84 -13.05 2.85
C VAL A 165 13.17 -14.33 2.41
N VAL A 166 11.85 -14.46 2.57
CA VAL A 166 11.18 -15.74 2.33
C VAL A 166 11.02 -16.07 0.86
N ASP A 167 10.78 -15.08 -0.01
CA ASP A 167 10.67 -15.30 -1.45
C ASP A 167 12.02 -15.75 -2.03
N THR A 168 13.12 -15.06 -1.70
CA THR A 168 14.47 -15.51 -2.08
C THR A 168 14.89 -16.79 -1.35
N GLY A 169 14.41 -17.00 -0.12
CA GLY A 169 14.58 -18.21 0.65
C GLY A 169 14.09 -19.43 -0.10
N ILE A 170 12.82 -19.42 -0.53
CA ILE A 170 12.20 -20.50 -1.30
C ILE A 170 12.90 -20.64 -2.66
N HIS A 171 12.95 -19.55 -3.43
CA HIS A 171 13.21 -19.63 -4.87
C HIS A 171 14.69 -19.58 -5.26
N ALA A 172 15.58 -19.21 -4.33
CA ALA A 172 17.02 -19.15 -4.57
C ALA A 172 17.88 -19.84 -3.51
N LYS A 173 17.35 -20.07 -2.30
CA LYS A 173 18.10 -20.70 -1.18
C LYS A 173 17.58 -22.07 -0.76
N GLY A 174 16.55 -22.60 -1.44
CA GLY A 174 16.03 -23.94 -1.21
C GLY A 174 15.30 -24.12 0.12
N TRP A 175 14.71 -23.06 0.68
CA TRP A 175 13.92 -23.16 1.91
C TRP A 175 12.66 -24.00 1.70
N THR A 176 12.31 -24.81 2.70
CA THR A 176 11.03 -25.52 2.75
C THR A 176 9.90 -24.59 3.18
N ARG A 177 8.65 -25.01 2.91
CA ARG A 177 7.45 -24.32 3.40
C ARG A 177 7.48 -24.11 4.91
N GLU A 178 7.90 -25.12 5.66
CA GLU A 178 7.97 -25.08 7.13
C GLU A 178 8.96 -24.03 7.62
N GLN A 179 10.15 -23.94 7.01
CA GLN A 179 11.13 -22.91 7.33
C GLN A 179 10.61 -21.49 7.09
N VAL A 180 9.79 -21.31 6.05
CA VAL A 180 9.14 -20.02 5.76
C VAL A 180 8.09 -19.69 6.83
N VAL A 181 7.25 -20.65 7.20
CA VAL A 181 6.24 -20.47 8.25
C VAL A 181 6.91 -20.11 9.58
N ASP A 182 7.93 -20.86 9.97
CA ASP A 182 8.67 -20.63 11.22
C ASP A 182 9.34 -19.26 11.23
N PHE A 183 9.99 -18.89 10.12
CA PHE A 183 10.61 -17.57 9.97
C PHE A 183 9.57 -16.45 10.08
N MET A 184 8.46 -16.54 9.35
CA MET A 184 7.42 -15.52 9.36
C MET A 184 6.73 -15.40 10.72
N ALA A 185 6.45 -16.53 11.38
CA ALA A 185 5.82 -16.55 12.70
C ALA A 185 6.75 -15.97 13.79
N GLY A 186 8.06 -16.18 13.66
CA GLY A 186 9.08 -15.64 14.58
C GLY A 186 9.44 -14.18 14.34
N ASN A 187 9.26 -13.65 13.13
CA ASN A 187 9.70 -12.30 12.76
C ASN A 187 8.56 -11.30 12.51
N THR A 188 7.30 -11.73 12.56
CA THR A 188 6.15 -10.85 12.34
C THR A 188 5.11 -10.98 13.44
N ALA A 189 4.30 -9.93 13.64
CA ALA A 189 3.17 -9.99 14.57
C ALA A 189 1.87 -10.53 13.93
N LEU A 190 1.92 -11.02 12.69
CA LEU A 190 0.79 -11.59 11.96
C LEU A 190 0.17 -12.80 12.68
N SER A 191 -1.08 -13.11 12.34
CA SER A 191 -1.70 -14.35 12.79
C SER A 191 -1.11 -15.56 12.06
N LEU A 192 -1.14 -16.75 12.68
CA LEU A 192 -0.68 -17.97 12.03
C LEU A 192 -1.50 -18.31 10.77
N HIS A 193 -2.79 -17.95 10.75
CA HIS A 193 -3.63 -18.10 9.57
C HIS A 193 -3.09 -17.27 8.40
N GLU A 194 -2.82 -15.98 8.62
CA GLU A 194 -2.25 -15.10 7.60
C GLU A 194 -0.86 -15.56 7.15
N VAL A 195 -0.01 -16.00 8.07
CA VAL A 195 1.33 -16.55 7.74
C VAL A 195 1.22 -17.74 6.79
N ASN A 196 0.29 -18.66 7.03
CA ASN A 196 0.11 -19.82 6.16
C ASN A 196 -0.43 -19.41 4.78
N THR A 197 -1.47 -18.58 4.73
CA THR A 197 -2.05 -18.09 3.46
C THR A 197 -1.01 -17.36 2.61
N GLU A 198 -0.19 -16.50 3.23
CA GLU A 198 0.87 -15.79 2.52
C GLU A 198 2.02 -16.68 2.09
N THR A 199 2.39 -17.67 2.90
CA THR A 199 3.43 -18.65 2.54
C THR A 199 3.04 -19.40 1.27
N ASP A 200 1.80 -19.91 1.20
CA ASP A 200 1.30 -20.63 0.03
C ASP A 200 1.27 -19.72 -1.21
N ARG A 201 0.94 -18.43 -1.00
CA ARG A 201 1.01 -17.40 -2.05
C ARG A 201 2.43 -17.23 -2.59
N TYR A 202 3.43 -17.08 -1.73
CA TYR A 202 4.83 -16.87 -2.15
C TYR A 202 5.40 -18.06 -2.91
N ILE A 203 5.02 -19.28 -2.53
CA ILE A 203 5.38 -20.50 -3.26
C ILE A 203 4.78 -20.46 -4.68
N SER A 204 3.51 -20.08 -4.81
CA SER A 204 2.78 -20.08 -6.09
C SER A 204 3.13 -18.93 -7.03
N TRP A 205 3.75 -17.85 -6.54
CA TRP A 205 4.00 -16.64 -7.32
C TRP A 205 5.40 -16.06 -7.08
N PRO A 206 6.44 -16.67 -7.67
CA PRO A 206 7.83 -16.27 -7.45
C PRO A 206 8.09 -14.81 -7.81
N GLY A 207 8.79 -14.08 -6.94
CA GLY A 207 9.26 -12.72 -7.17
C GLY A 207 8.22 -11.62 -6.96
N GLN A 208 6.92 -11.93 -6.89
CA GLN A 208 5.89 -10.90 -6.67
C GLN A 208 6.05 -10.24 -5.30
N ALA A 209 6.38 -11.03 -4.28
CA ALA A 209 6.55 -10.56 -2.91
C ALA A 209 7.72 -9.56 -2.75
N LEU A 210 8.72 -9.64 -3.63
CA LEU A 210 9.87 -8.73 -3.65
C LEU A 210 9.49 -7.31 -4.07
N SER A 211 8.50 -7.20 -4.95
CA SER A 211 8.17 -5.96 -5.65
C SER A 211 7.78 -4.82 -4.70
N TYR A 212 7.07 -5.14 -3.62
CA TYR A 212 6.59 -4.20 -2.61
C TYR A 212 7.75 -3.40 -2.01
N LYS A 213 8.65 -4.08 -1.29
CA LYS A 213 9.71 -3.38 -0.52
C LYS A 213 10.79 -2.80 -1.42
N ILE A 214 11.09 -3.43 -2.56
CA ILE A 214 12.02 -2.86 -3.56
C ILE A 214 11.49 -1.53 -4.11
N GLY A 215 10.20 -1.50 -4.47
CA GLY A 215 9.55 -0.28 -4.96
C GLY A 215 9.51 0.83 -3.92
N GLU A 216 9.09 0.51 -2.69
CA GLU A 216 9.04 1.46 -1.58
C GLU A 216 10.42 2.06 -1.30
N LEU A 217 11.45 1.22 -1.18
CA LEU A 217 12.82 1.66 -0.89
C LEU A 217 13.34 2.60 -1.98
N LYS A 218 13.06 2.30 -3.26
CA LYS A 218 13.44 3.18 -4.36
C LYS A 218 12.71 4.53 -4.30
N ILE A 219 11.41 4.55 -4.01
CA ILE A 219 10.66 5.81 -3.88
C ILE A 219 11.19 6.64 -2.69
N ARG A 220 11.47 6.01 -1.55
CA ARG A 220 12.05 6.67 -0.37
C ARG A 220 13.45 7.21 -0.64
N GLU A 221 14.31 6.43 -1.30
CA GLU A 221 15.63 6.86 -1.76
C GLU A 221 15.54 8.12 -2.64
N LEU A 222 14.66 8.10 -3.64
CA LEU A 222 14.44 9.23 -4.55
C LEU A 222 13.90 10.47 -3.83
N ARG A 223 13.02 10.28 -2.84
CA ARG A 223 12.50 11.36 -2.00
C ARG A 223 13.59 12.01 -1.18
N GLU A 224 14.40 11.23 -0.49
CA GLU A 224 15.50 11.75 0.33
C GLU A 224 16.57 12.46 -0.53
N ARG A 225 16.83 11.93 -1.73
CA ARG A 225 17.69 12.62 -2.70
C ARG A 225 17.09 13.97 -3.13
N ALA A 226 15.81 14.02 -3.49
CA ALA A 226 15.14 15.26 -3.86
C ALA A 226 15.15 16.29 -2.72
N LYS A 227 14.85 15.87 -1.48
CA LYS A 227 14.96 16.74 -0.29
C LYS A 227 16.37 17.31 -0.12
N LYS A 228 17.40 16.46 -0.26
CA LYS A 228 18.80 16.86 -0.10
C LYS A 228 19.25 17.83 -1.18
N GLU A 229 18.86 17.61 -2.44
CA GLU A 229 19.32 18.42 -3.56
C GLU A 229 18.54 19.73 -3.72
N LEU A 230 17.26 19.77 -3.32
CA LEU A 230 16.39 20.94 -3.46
C LEU A 230 16.28 21.79 -2.18
N GLY A 231 16.61 21.24 -1.00
CA GLY A 231 16.59 22.00 0.26
C GLY A 231 15.21 22.62 0.53
N SER A 232 15.17 23.94 0.69
CA SER A 232 13.92 24.69 0.90
C SER A 232 12.95 24.65 -0.28
N ASP A 233 13.45 24.34 -1.49
CA ASP A 233 12.66 24.31 -2.72
C ASP A 233 12.00 22.94 -2.94
N PHE A 234 12.23 21.98 -2.04
CA PHE A 234 11.55 20.69 -2.07
C PHE A 234 10.06 20.85 -1.71
N ASP A 235 9.19 20.59 -2.68
CA ASP A 235 7.75 20.43 -2.45
C ASP A 235 7.36 18.94 -2.58
N ILE A 236 6.76 18.39 -1.52
CA ILE A 236 6.25 17.01 -1.49
C ILE A 236 5.14 16.77 -2.50
N ARG A 237 4.33 17.80 -2.80
CA ARG A 237 3.22 17.73 -3.75
C ARG A 237 3.74 17.62 -5.18
N GLU A 238 4.78 18.38 -5.52
CA GLU A 238 5.47 18.26 -6.82
C GLU A 238 6.15 16.90 -6.95
N PHE A 239 6.82 16.43 -5.89
CA PHE A 239 7.44 15.11 -5.90
C PHE A 239 6.43 13.99 -6.20
N HIS A 240 5.26 13.99 -5.55
CA HIS A 240 4.21 13.03 -5.83
C HIS A 240 3.61 13.20 -7.23
N GLU A 241 3.48 14.42 -7.73
CA GLU A 241 3.01 14.67 -9.10
C GLU A 241 3.92 13.99 -10.12
N ILE A 242 5.24 14.14 -10.02
CA ILE A 242 6.20 13.54 -10.97
C ILE A 242 6.11 12.00 -11.00
N ILE A 243 5.83 11.38 -9.85
CA ILE A 243 5.62 9.93 -9.75
C ILE A 243 4.35 9.53 -10.53
N LEU A 244 3.25 10.24 -10.30
CA LEU A 244 1.91 9.79 -10.71
C LEU A 244 1.46 10.28 -12.09
N GLU A 245 1.96 11.44 -12.56
CA GLU A 245 1.45 12.15 -13.75
C GLU A 245 1.64 11.42 -15.09
N GLN A 246 2.41 10.33 -15.12
CA GLN A 246 2.61 9.49 -16.32
C GLN A 246 2.06 8.08 -16.17
N GLY A 247 1.32 7.80 -15.10
CA GLY A 247 0.82 6.47 -14.83
C GLY A 247 1.95 5.47 -14.57
N THR A 248 1.68 4.19 -14.79
CA THR A 248 2.64 3.12 -14.50
C THR A 248 3.92 3.24 -15.34
N VAL A 249 5.08 3.22 -14.68
CA VAL A 249 6.43 3.17 -15.27
C VAL A 249 7.31 2.16 -14.53
N THR A 250 8.41 1.74 -15.16
CA THR A 250 9.42 0.92 -14.47
C THR A 250 10.21 1.79 -13.47
N LEU A 251 10.79 1.18 -12.44
CA LEU A 251 11.59 1.91 -11.45
C LEU A 251 12.76 2.73 -12.04
N PRO A 252 13.51 2.25 -13.07
CA PRO A 252 14.53 3.07 -13.71
C PRO A 252 13.97 4.31 -14.43
N ILE A 253 12.81 4.19 -15.08
CA ILE A 253 12.15 5.34 -15.72
C ILE A 253 11.62 6.30 -14.66
N LEU A 254 11.10 5.80 -13.54
CA LEU A 254 10.69 6.63 -12.40
C LEU A 254 11.87 7.44 -11.86
N GLU A 255 13.02 6.79 -11.65
CA GLU A 255 14.25 7.44 -11.20
C GLU A 255 14.68 8.54 -12.17
N GLN A 256 14.74 8.26 -13.48
CA GLN A 256 15.07 9.27 -14.49
C GLN A 256 14.15 10.49 -14.42
N ARG A 257 12.85 10.30 -14.22
CA ARG A 257 11.88 11.39 -14.11
C ARG A 257 12.11 12.24 -12.87
N ILE A 258 12.38 11.64 -11.72
CA ILE A 258 12.70 12.38 -10.50
C ILE A 258 14.01 13.15 -10.65
N LEU A 259 15.04 12.55 -11.26
CA LEU A 259 16.30 13.26 -11.49
C LEU A 259 16.13 14.45 -12.44
N ALA A 260 15.34 14.30 -13.51
CA ALA A 260 15.01 15.39 -14.41
C ALA A 260 14.21 16.51 -13.71
N TYR A 261 13.30 16.14 -12.80
CA TYR A 261 12.59 17.10 -11.95
C TYR A 261 13.54 17.90 -11.05
N ILE A 262 14.47 17.22 -10.36
CA ILE A 262 15.45 17.87 -9.49
C ILE A 262 16.29 18.88 -10.29
N GLU A 263 16.81 18.47 -11.46
CA GLU A 263 17.60 19.35 -12.31
C GLU A 263 16.79 20.53 -12.86
N ARG A 264 15.50 20.33 -13.19
CA ARG A 264 14.63 21.42 -13.63
C ARG A 264 14.44 22.47 -12.54
N VAL A 265 14.24 22.05 -11.29
CA VAL A 265 14.05 23.00 -10.16
C VAL A 265 15.34 23.73 -9.82
N LYS A 266 16.49 23.07 -9.84
CA LYS A 266 17.80 23.71 -9.56
C LYS A 266 18.20 24.77 -10.57
N ASN A 267 17.71 24.66 -11.80
CA ASN A 267 18.05 25.54 -12.92
C ASN A 267 16.99 26.61 -13.23
N GLY A 268 15.85 26.60 -12.52
CA GLY A 268 14.76 27.57 -12.67
C GLY A 268 14.79 28.61 -11.58
#